data_AF-A0A1U9QSD6-F1
#
_entry.id   AF-A0A1U9QSD6-F1
#
_cell.length_a   1.000
_cell.length_b   1.000
_cell.length_c   1.000
_cell.angle_alpha   90.00
_cell.angle_beta   90.00
_cell.angle_gamma   90.00
#
_symmetry.space_group_name_H-M   'P 1'
#
loop_
_entity.id
_entity.type
_entity.pdbx_description
1 polymer ?
#
loop_
_entity_poly.entity_id
_entity_poly.type
_entity_poly.pdbx_seq_one_letter_code
_entity_poly.pdbx_strand_id
1 'polypeptide(L)'
;MSRASERHAPESQDPDDLLIVSKNLNGRYPWQDPAEQVPYGRVLLVAAKLKWSPAAVVVRLGALGYADVQRSEGPLPDAVEPDDAPLITGVERRFGAVPVDVDKTVSLRQIIESAALTERSPADVARRMTAYGYQVGTGARPLPETADPRDVALILTERRSFGSWLDWGEEVPAQHVLGVALELSCSPHVAAKRLIALGFRLPYTPEPGDERLLKYADTPGGGWLGRWTAPPVGHILAVVRDTGRSQADVLARLNELGCQRPDGDVPDTTEADDFVLLSANLDGRAPWLWKNNVVGLQLRHILRASLATGRSPAQVAERLSALGHRLPENANLPEVATEPDIHLLETLTRSYLDDVHLEHVLRSATLTGRSPSDVATRLTALGYRLPDEVKYPEMVPGARAA
;
A
#
# COMPACT_ATOMS: atom_id res chain seq x y z
N MET A 1 -7.03 40.87 23.57
CA MET A 1 -8.35 40.20 23.49
C MET A 1 -8.72 39.56 24.85
N SER A 2 -8.76 40.30 25.97
CA SER A 2 -8.70 39.68 27.32
C SER A 2 -9.74 40.16 28.35
N ARG A 3 -10.86 40.76 27.95
CA ARG A 3 -11.92 41.22 28.90
C ARG A 3 -13.35 40.75 28.60
N ALA A 4 -13.59 40.18 27.41
CA ALA A 4 -14.90 39.63 27.06
C ALA A 4 -15.07 38.19 27.56
N SER A 5 -13.99 37.40 27.58
CA SER A 5 -14.05 35.96 27.88
C SER A 5 -14.03 35.61 29.37
N GLU A 6 -13.65 36.53 30.26
CA GLU A 6 -13.81 36.37 31.73
C GLU A 6 -15.26 36.58 32.20
N ARG A 7 -16.19 36.99 31.33
CA ARG A 7 -17.57 37.33 31.70
C ARG A 7 -18.45 36.14 32.07
N HIS A 8 -18.01 34.92 31.80
CA HIS A 8 -18.79 33.69 32.05
C HIS A 8 -18.15 32.79 33.10
N ALA A 9 -17.30 33.34 33.98
CA ALA A 9 -16.78 32.57 35.10
C ALA A 9 -17.95 32.10 35.99
N PRO A 10 -18.02 30.80 36.33
CA PRO A 10 -19.07 30.30 37.22
C PRO A 10 -18.94 30.96 38.59
N GLU A 11 -20.08 31.28 39.21
CA GLU A 11 -20.11 31.81 40.58
C GLU A 11 -19.70 30.74 41.61
N SER A 12 -19.95 29.47 41.30
CA SER A 12 -19.58 28.34 42.14
C SER A 12 -18.07 28.13 42.21
N GLN A 13 -17.58 27.85 43.41
CA GLN A 13 -16.19 27.44 43.68
C GLN A 13 -16.04 25.92 43.89
N ASP A 14 -17.14 25.17 43.75
CA ASP A 14 -17.12 23.71 43.84
C ASP A 14 -16.29 23.12 42.67
N PRO A 15 -15.25 22.30 42.95
CA PRO A 15 -14.43 21.72 41.90
C PRO A 15 -15.21 20.91 40.86
N ASP A 16 -16.32 20.29 41.23
CA ASP A 16 -17.17 19.52 40.31
C ASP A 16 -17.94 20.46 39.37
N ASP A 17 -18.45 21.58 39.88
CA ASP A 17 -19.11 22.62 39.07
C ASP A 17 -18.14 23.28 38.10
N LEU A 18 -16.93 23.59 38.57
CA LEU A 18 -15.87 24.11 37.72
C LEU A 18 -15.53 23.13 36.60
N LEU A 19 -15.52 21.83 36.88
CA LEU A 19 -15.29 20.78 35.89
C LEU A 19 -16.43 20.75 34.86
N ILE A 20 -17.69 20.72 35.31
CA ILE A 20 -18.91 20.71 34.48
C ILE A 20 -18.91 21.86 33.47
N VAL A 21 -18.56 23.08 33.90
CA VAL A 21 -18.67 24.29 33.07
C VAL A 21 -17.40 24.61 32.25
N SER A 22 -16.28 23.93 32.49
CA SER A 22 -15.03 24.15 31.74
C SER A 22 -15.06 23.53 30.34
N LYS A 23 -14.82 24.29 29.26
CA LYS A 23 -14.87 23.77 27.87
C LYS A 23 -14.01 22.52 27.69
N ASN A 24 -12.87 22.44 28.37
CA ASN A 24 -11.92 21.31 28.31
C ASN A 24 -12.13 20.24 29.39
N LEU A 25 -13.20 20.31 30.19
CA LEU A 25 -13.51 19.39 31.29
C LEU A 25 -12.34 19.24 32.29
N ASN A 26 -11.63 20.32 32.57
CA ASN A 26 -10.43 20.34 33.41
C ASN A 26 -10.55 21.24 34.65
N GLY A 27 -11.74 21.80 34.91
CA GLY A 27 -11.98 22.70 36.04
C GLY A 27 -11.35 24.09 35.87
N ARG A 28 -10.90 24.43 34.65
CA ARG A 28 -10.18 25.66 34.36
C ARG A 28 -10.75 26.34 33.11
N TYR A 29 -10.48 27.63 33.00
CA TYR A 29 -10.74 28.42 31.79
C TYR A 29 -10.17 27.72 30.53
N PRO A 30 -10.86 27.74 29.36
CA PRO A 30 -12.07 28.52 29.06
C PRO A 30 -13.37 27.92 29.59
N TRP A 31 -14.29 28.78 30.05
CA TRP A 31 -15.65 28.42 30.50
C TRP A 31 -16.61 28.36 29.32
N GLN A 32 -17.62 27.49 29.38
CA GLN A 32 -18.70 27.43 28.40
C GLN A 32 -19.61 28.65 28.53
N ASP A 33 -20.22 29.09 27.42
CA ASP A 33 -21.23 30.15 27.47
C ASP A 33 -22.59 29.52 27.85
N PRO A 34 -23.26 29.95 28.94
CA PRO A 34 -24.60 29.45 29.30
C PRO A 34 -25.68 29.67 28.23
N ALA A 35 -25.45 30.59 27.29
CA ALA A 35 -26.35 30.82 26.17
C ALA A 35 -26.15 29.83 24.99
N GLU A 36 -25.02 29.10 24.96
CA GLU A 36 -24.77 28.05 23.98
C GLU A 36 -25.41 26.73 24.45
N GLN A 37 -26.08 26.03 23.55
CA GLN A 37 -26.59 24.69 23.83
C GLN A 37 -25.46 23.75 24.26
N VAL A 38 -25.68 22.99 25.35
CA VAL A 38 -24.74 21.98 25.83
C VAL A 38 -24.87 20.72 24.97
N PRO A 39 -23.79 20.26 24.29
CA PRO A 39 -23.83 19.06 23.48
C PRO A 39 -24.14 17.81 24.32
N TYR A 40 -24.90 16.87 23.77
CA TYR A 40 -25.31 15.66 24.47
C TYR A 40 -24.10 14.83 24.95
N GLY A 41 -23.11 14.62 24.08
CA GLY A 41 -21.90 13.88 24.45
C GLY A 41 -21.09 14.53 25.58
N ARG A 42 -21.21 15.85 25.79
CA ARG A 42 -20.56 16.53 26.92
C ARG A 42 -21.17 16.11 28.25
N VAL A 43 -22.49 15.95 28.32
CA VAL A 43 -23.20 15.43 29.51
C VAL A 43 -22.67 14.04 29.86
N LEU A 44 -22.52 13.17 28.85
CA LEU A 44 -22.01 11.81 29.05
C LEU A 44 -20.54 11.80 29.49
N LEU A 45 -19.68 12.65 28.91
CA LEU A 45 -18.28 12.77 29.33
C LEU A 45 -18.14 13.25 30.77
N VAL A 46 -18.96 14.21 31.19
CA VAL A 46 -18.99 14.69 32.58
C VAL A 46 -19.49 13.60 33.51
N ALA A 47 -20.57 12.90 33.13
CA ALA A 47 -21.12 11.77 33.89
C ALA A 47 -20.05 10.69 34.11
N ALA A 48 -19.32 10.31 33.06
CA ALA A 48 -18.23 9.34 33.13
C ALA A 48 -17.09 9.81 34.06
N LYS A 49 -16.70 11.09 33.96
CA LYS A 49 -15.58 11.64 34.73
C LYS A 49 -15.88 11.80 36.21
N LEU A 50 -17.09 12.25 36.55
CA LEU A 50 -17.55 12.44 37.94
C LEU A 50 -18.18 11.17 38.53
N LYS A 51 -18.40 10.14 37.72
CA LYS A 51 -19.16 8.92 38.08
C LYS A 51 -20.59 9.24 38.55
N TRP A 52 -21.22 10.21 37.90
CA TRP A 52 -22.60 10.61 38.14
C TRP A 52 -23.52 9.98 37.09
N SER A 53 -24.83 9.93 37.36
CA SER A 53 -25.78 9.63 36.29
C SER A 53 -25.90 10.85 35.36
N PRO A 54 -26.06 10.64 34.03
CA PRO A 54 -26.33 11.73 33.09
C PRO A 54 -27.50 12.64 33.51
N ALA A 55 -28.56 12.06 34.09
CA ALA A 55 -29.67 12.83 34.65
C ALA A 55 -29.23 13.80 35.77
N ALA A 56 -28.37 13.36 36.69
CA ALA A 56 -27.83 14.23 37.74
C ALA A 56 -26.98 15.37 37.16
N VAL A 57 -26.21 15.10 36.10
CA VAL A 57 -25.42 16.12 35.40
C VAL A 57 -26.33 17.17 34.75
N VAL A 58 -27.42 16.76 34.08
CA VAL A 58 -28.39 17.70 33.49
C VAL A 58 -29.05 18.58 34.54
N VAL A 59 -29.47 18.00 35.68
CA VAL A 59 -30.03 18.77 36.80
C VAL A 59 -29.01 19.79 37.31
N ARG A 60 -27.74 19.39 37.45
CA ARG A 60 -26.69 20.30 37.93
C ARG A 60 -26.36 21.40 36.92
N LEU A 61 -26.30 21.09 35.63
CA LEU A 61 -26.14 22.07 34.56
C LEU A 61 -27.27 23.12 34.59
N GLY A 62 -28.52 22.68 34.74
CA GLY A 62 -29.67 23.59 34.88
C GLY A 62 -29.56 24.52 36.08
N ALA A 63 -29.12 24.00 37.24
CA ALA A 63 -28.87 24.81 38.44
C ALA A 63 -27.74 25.84 38.25
N LEU A 64 -26.79 25.56 37.36
CA LEU A 64 -25.67 26.46 36.99
C LEU A 64 -26.03 27.41 35.83
N GLY A 65 -27.28 27.41 35.35
CA GLY A 65 -27.76 28.29 34.29
C GLY A 65 -27.65 27.73 32.86
N TYR A 66 -27.19 26.49 32.69
CA TYR A 66 -27.07 25.81 31.39
C TYR A 66 -28.33 24.97 31.10
N ALA A 67 -29.45 25.64 30.86
CA ALA A 67 -30.75 24.98 30.72
C ALA A 67 -30.98 24.32 29.35
N ASP A 68 -30.32 24.79 28.29
CA ASP A 68 -30.42 24.25 26.94
C ASP A 68 -29.41 23.11 26.75
N VAL A 69 -29.87 21.87 26.89
CA VAL A 69 -29.06 20.65 26.74
C VAL A 69 -29.63 19.84 25.58
N GLN A 70 -28.77 19.50 24.61
CA GLN A 70 -29.12 18.63 23.49
C GLN A 70 -29.55 17.24 24.01
N ARG A 71 -30.56 16.62 23.40
CA ARG A 71 -31.12 15.33 23.83
C ARG A 71 -31.10 14.31 22.70
N SER A 72 -30.82 13.06 23.04
CA SER A 72 -31.11 11.91 22.18
C SER A 72 -32.62 11.67 22.05
N GLU A 73 -33.04 10.94 21.02
CA GLU A 73 -34.44 10.49 20.86
C GLU A 73 -34.87 9.52 21.98
N GLY A 74 -33.92 8.79 22.58
CA GLY A 74 -34.14 7.87 23.69
C GLY A 74 -33.92 8.47 25.09
N PRO A 75 -34.25 7.73 26.16
CA PRO A 75 -33.96 8.14 27.54
C PRO A 75 -32.45 8.27 27.76
N LEU A 76 -32.07 9.12 28.72
CA LEU A 76 -30.68 9.18 29.17
C LEU A 76 -30.25 7.82 29.75
N PRO A 77 -29.03 7.36 29.46
CA PRO A 77 -28.52 6.13 30.06
C PRO A 77 -28.35 6.32 31.57
N ASP A 78 -28.50 5.24 32.35
CA ASP A 78 -28.40 5.30 33.81
C ASP A 78 -26.99 5.65 34.29
N ALA A 79 -25.97 5.16 33.57
CA ALA A 79 -24.56 5.37 33.85
C ALA A 79 -23.73 5.38 32.56
N VAL A 80 -22.53 5.97 32.63
CA VAL A 80 -21.53 5.97 31.56
C VAL A 80 -20.22 5.47 32.15
N GLU A 81 -19.64 4.42 31.56
CA GLU A 81 -18.35 3.90 32.02
C GLU A 81 -17.21 4.87 31.67
N PRO A 82 -16.24 5.12 32.58
CA PRO A 82 -15.09 5.99 32.29
C PRO A 82 -14.30 5.57 31.05
N ASP A 83 -14.20 4.26 30.80
CA ASP A 83 -13.47 3.69 29.66
C ASP A 83 -14.15 3.95 28.32
N ASP A 84 -15.40 4.45 28.33
CA ASP A 84 -16.13 4.81 27.11
C ASP A 84 -15.95 6.26 26.68
N ALA A 85 -15.18 7.06 27.44
CA ALA A 85 -14.89 8.43 27.05
C ALA A 85 -14.36 8.58 25.59
N PRO A 86 -13.52 7.66 25.06
CA PRO A 86 -13.10 7.70 23.66
C PRO A 86 -14.24 7.50 22.64
N LEU A 87 -15.30 6.75 22.99
CA LEU A 87 -16.44 6.50 22.10
C LEU A 87 -17.28 7.76 21.91
N ILE A 88 -17.37 8.57 22.97
CA ILE A 88 -18.17 9.81 23.03
C ILE A 88 -17.38 11.01 22.48
N THR A 89 -16.05 10.90 22.41
CA THR A 89 -15.18 11.94 21.88
C THR A 89 -14.98 11.78 20.39
N GLY A 90 -15.24 12.83 19.61
CA GLY A 90 -15.02 12.85 18.18
C GLY A 90 -13.56 12.60 17.82
N VAL A 91 -13.35 11.75 16.82
CA VAL A 91 -12.02 11.33 16.33
C VAL A 91 -11.31 12.40 15.49
N GLU A 92 -11.97 13.53 15.22
CA GLU A 92 -11.43 14.67 14.50
C GLU A 92 -10.50 15.51 15.40
N ARG A 93 -9.33 14.95 15.73
CA ARG A 93 -8.34 15.49 16.70
C ARG A 93 -7.83 16.91 16.43
N ARG A 94 -8.15 17.54 15.29
CA ARG A 94 -7.66 18.88 14.96
C ARG A 94 -8.30 20.01 15.76
N PHE A 95 -9.51 19.81 16.32
CA PHE A 95 -10.26 20.90 16.96
C PHE A 95 -10.48 20.70 18.46
N GLY A 96 -9.67 19.85 19.10
CA GLY A 96 -9.84 19.47 20.50
C GLY A 96 -10.85 18.32 20.66
N ALA A 97 -11.11 17.93 21.91
CA ALA A 97 -12.08 16.89 22.24
C ALA A 97 -13.51 17.40 22.02
N VAL A 98 -13.94 17.45 20.75
CA VAL A 98 -15.32 17.78 20.40
C VAL A 98 -16.17 16.52 20.61
N PRO A 99 -17.25 16.57 21.40
CA PRO A 99 -18.12 15.41 21.56
C PRO A 99 -18.76 14.99 20.23
N VAL A 100 -19.02 13.69 20.07
CA VAL A 100 -19.83 13.19 18.95
C VAL A 100 -21.23 13.78 19.05
N ASP A 101 -21.71 14.32 17.93
CA ASP A 101 -23.03 14.91 17.78
C ASP A 101 -24.10 13.81 17.74
N VAL A 102 -25.07 13.86 18.65
CA VAL A 102 -26.08 12.80 18.80
C VAL A 102 -27.12 12.79 17.69
N ASP A 103 -27.33 13.95 17.03
CA ASP A 103 -28.29 14.10 15.93
C ASP A 103 -27.72 13.61 14.59
N LYS A 104 -26.45 13.25 14.56
CA LYS A 104 -25.77 12.73 13.37
C LYS A 104 -25.57 11.23 13.50
N THR A 105 -25.74 10.54 12.38
CA THR A 105 -25.31 9.15 12.29
C THR A 105 -23.81 9.06 12.54
N VAL A 106 -23.42 8.16 13.44
CA VAL A 106 -22.02 7.89 13.76
C VAL A 106 -21.36 7.27 12.54
N SER A 107 -20.28 7.89 12.06
CA SER A 107 -19.50 7.39 10.93
C SER A 107 -18.77 6.09 11.28
N LEU A 108 -18.51 5.25 10.29
CA LEU A 108 -17.74 4.02 10.47
C LEU A 108 -16.33 4.34 11.02
N ARG A 109 -15.75 5.45 10.58
CA ARG A 109 -14.49 5.96 11.10
C ARG A 109 -14.51 6.14 12.62
N GLN A 110 -15.54 6.79 13.17
CA GLN A 110 -15.67 6.98 14.62
C GLN A 110 -15.69 5.64 15.35
N ILE A 111 -16.43 4.66 14.83
CA ILE A 111 -16.51 3.30 15.41
C ILE A 111 -15.13 2.63 15.40
N ILE A 112 -14.43 2.64 14.27
CA ILE A 112 -13.16 1.92 14.10
C ILE A 112 -12.02 2.57 14.87
N GLU A 113 -11.90 3.89 14.86
CA GLU A 113 -10.90 4.57 15.68
C GLU A 113 -11.18 4.39 17.19
N SER A 114 -12.45 4.45 17.62
CA SER A 114 -12.81 4.20 19.02
C SER A 114 -12.52 2.75 19.45
N ALA A 115 -12.78 1.79 18.57
CA ALA A 115 -12.46 0.38 18.79
C ALA A 115 -10.95 0.18 18.98
N ALA A 116 -10.13 0.80 18.12
CA ALA A 116 -8.67 0.76 18.26
C ALA A 116 -8.17 1.43 19.55
N LEU A 117 -8.77 2.56 19.96
CA LEU A 117 -8.37 3.27 21.19
C LEU A 117 -8.75 2.56 22.48
N THR A 118 -9.83 1.77 22.45
CA THR A 118 -10.35 1.06 23.62
C THR A 118 -10.02 -0.43 23.63
N GLU A 119 -9.29 -0.92 22.61
CA GLU A 119 -9.00 -2.34 22.40
C GLU A 119 -10.26 -3.22 22.37
N ARG A 120 -11.37 -2.66 21.88
CA ARG A 120 -12.67 -3.34 21.76
C ARG A 120 -12.97 -3.70 20.31
N SER A 121 -13.95 -4.58 20.10
CA SER A 121 -14.41 -4.89 18.75
C SER A 121 -15.29 -3.76 18.18
N PRO A 122 -15.31 -3.57 16.85
CA PRO A 122 -16.23 -2.61 16.23
C PRO A 122 -17.71 -2.85 16.58
N ALA A 123 -18.12 -4.12 16.69
CA ALA A 123 -19.48 -4.48 17.08
C ALA A 123 -19.80 -4.07 18.53
N ASP A 124 -18.86 -4.25 19.46
CA ASP A 124 -19.06 -3.81 20.85
C ASP A 124 -19.16 -2.29 20.96
N VAL A 125 -18.25 -1.57 20.30
CA VAL A 125 -18.31 -0.10 20.25
C VAL A 125 -19.65 0.40 19.70
N ALA A 126 -20.13 -0.20 18.61
CA ALA A 126 -21.43 0.15 18.03
C ALA A 126 -22.58 -0.10 19.03
N ARG A 127 -22.64 -1.26 19.69
CA ARG A 127 -23.67 -1.55 20.70
C ARG A 127 -23.66 -0.54 21.84
N ARG A 128 -22.47 -0.16 22.31
CA ARG A 128 -22.33 0.80 23.42
C ARG A 128 -22.74 2.21 23.02
N MET A 129 -22.34 2.66 21.83
CA MET A 129 -22.81 3.94 21.29
C MET A 129 -24.33 3.96 21.12
N THR A 130 -24.94 2.86 20.63
CA THR A 130 -26.40 2.72 20.57
C THR A 130 -27.05 2.74 21.97
N ALA A 131 -26.45 2.07 22.96
CA ALA A 131 -26.93 2.11 24.34
C ALA A 131 -26.88 3.53 24.95
N TYR A 132 -25.97 4.38 24.47
CA TYR A 132 -25.89 5.79 24.80
C TYR A 132 -26.77 6.69 23.91
N GLY A 133 -27.67 6.13 23.11
CA GLY A 133 -28.61 6.90 22.30
C GLY A 133 -28.04 7.48 21.02
N TYR A 134 -26.81 7.12 20.63
CA TYR A 134 -26.26 7.49 19.32
C TYR A 134 -26.84 6.64 18.20
N GLN A 135 -27.14 7.29 17.07
CA GLN A 135 -27.56 6.60 15.85
C GLN A 135 -26.33 6.03 15.15
N VAL A 136 -26.10 4.72 15.30
CA VAL A 136 -25.02 4.04 14.57
C VAL A 136 -25.54 3.61 13.21
N GLY A 137 -24.81 3.96 12.14
CA GLY A 137 -25.12 3.49 10.80
C GLY A 137 -25.01 1.97 10.76
N THR A 138 -26.13 1.26 10.79
CA THR A 138 -26.11 -0.18 10.56
C THR A 138 -26.01 -0.38 9.06
N GLY A 139 -24.80 -0.65 8.55
CA GLY A 139 -24.65 -1.22 7.23
C GLY A 139 -25.51 -2.49 7.08
N ALA A 140 -25.60 -3.05 5.87
CA ALA A 140 -26.40 -4.26 5.62
C ALA A 140 -25.96 -5.52 6.40
N ARG A 141 -24.89 -5.44 7.20
CA ARG A 141 -24.25 -6.57 7.89
C ARG A 141 -23.82 -6.19 9.31
N PRO A 142 -23.83 -7.16 10.25
CA PRO A 142 -23.27 -6.94 11.58
C PRO A 142 -21.77 -6.67 11.47
N LEU A 143 -21.28 -5.75 12.30
CA LEU A 143 -19.86 -5.45 12.42
C LEU A 143 -19.07 -6.64 13.01
N PRO A 144 -17.74 -6.67 12.82
CA PRO A 144 -16.91 -7.73 13.38
C PRO A 144 -16.89 -7.72 14.92
N GLU A 145 -17.00 -8.90 15.52
CA GLU A 145 -16.87 -9.11 16.98
C GLU A 145 -15.41 -9.22 17.45
N THR A 146 -14.46 -9.15 16.52
CA THR A 146 -13.03 -9.20 16.80
C THR A 146 -12.40 -7.83 16.60
N ALA A 147 -11.60 -7.38 17.56
CA ALA A 147 -10.77 -6.20 17.39
C ALA A 147 -9.63 -6.49 16.42
N ASP A 148 -9.36 -5.58 15.49
CA ASP A 148 -8.15 -5.60 14.67
C ASP A 148 -7.60 -4.17 14.56
N PRO A 149 -6.41 -3.88 15.13
CA PRO A 149 -5.84 -2.54 15.09
C PRO A 149 -5.55 -2.05 13.65
N ARG A 150 -5.53 -2.97 12.68
CA ARG A 150 -5.32 -2.65 11.27
C ARG A 150 -6.55 -2.08 10.59
N ASP A 151 -7.73 -2.16 11.21
CA ASP A 151 -8.98 -1.65 10.62
C ASP A 151 -8.91 -0.16 10.30
N VAL A 152 -8.23 0.64 11.13
CA VAL A 152 -8.02 2.07 10.89
C VAL A 152 -7.29 2.31 9.56
N ALA A 153 -6.27 1.50 9.27
CA ALA A 153 -5.52 1.61 8.02
C ALA A 153 -6.32 1.10 6.82
N LEU A 154 -7.21 0.12 7.02
CA LEU A 154 -8.07 -0.41 5.95
C LEU A 154 -9.05 0.64 5.42
N ILE A 155 -9.54 1.56 6.25
CA ILE A 155 -10.56 2.55 5.86
C ILE A 155 -9.98 3.90 5.41
N LEU A 156 -8.65 4.05 5.41
CA LEU A 156 -7.96 5.30 5.08
C LEU A 156 -7.52 5.32 3.61
N THR A 157 -8.15 6.14 2.77
CA THR A 157 -7.91 6.14 1.29
C THR A 157 -6.74 7.01 0.85
N GLU A 158 -6.47 8.11 1.55
CA GLU A 158 -5.33 8.98 1.24
C GLU A 158 -4.52 9.30 2.51
N ARG A 159 -3.19 9.27 2.47
CA ARG A 159 -2.38 9.63 3.66
C ARG A 159 -1.76 11.02 3.59
N ARG A 160 -1.59 11.58 2.37
CA ARG A 160 -0.84 12.83 2.16
C ARG A 160 -1.63 14.09 2.50
N SER A 161 -2.96 14.02 2.51
CA SER A 161 -3.86 15.18 2.65
C SER A 161 -4.86 15.00 3.79
N PHE A 162 -4.39 14.54 4.96
CA PHE A 162 -5.23 14.25 6.15
C PHE A 162 -6.28 13.14 6.00
N GLY A 163 -6.27 12.51 4.83
CA GLY A 163 -7.07 11.36 4.44
C GLY A 163 -8.53 11.62 4.24
N SER A 164 -8.99 11.28 3.03
CA SER A 164 -10.33 10.75 2.85
C SER A 164 -10.45 9.42 3.59
N TRP A 165 -11.64 9.17 4.13
CA TRP A 165 -11.98 7.97 4.89
C TRP A 165 -13.17 7.33 4.22
N LEU A 166 -13.15 6.01 4.11
CA LEU A 166 -14.31 5.26 3.66
C LEU A 166 -15.38 5.28 4.74
N ASP A 167 -16.64 5.42 4.33
CA ASP A 167 -17.80 5.36 5.23
C ASP A 167 -18.80 4.26 4.81
N TRP A 168 -19.87 4.13 5.58
CA TRP A 168 -20.86 3.05 5.47
C TRP A 168 -21.29 2.74 4.03
N GLY A 169 -21.11 1.47 3.62
CA GLY A 169 -21.66 0.94 2.37
C GLY A 169 -20.98 1.44 1.09
N GLU A 170 -19.89 2.22 1.22
CA GLU A 170 -19.07 2.63 0.08
C GLU A 170 -18.50 1.43 -0.67
N GLU A 171 -18.35 1.60 -1.98
CA GLU A 171 -17.69 0.63 -2.84
C GLU A 171 -16.18 0.88 -2.81
N VAL A 172 -15.43 -0.16 -2.45
CA VAL A 172 -13.98 -0.08 -2.31
C VAL A 172 -13.35 -0.71 -3.56
N PRO A 173 -12.60 0.08 -4.36
CA PRO A 173 -11.97 -0.45 -5.56
C PRO A 173 -10.87 -1.45 -5.20
N ALA A 174 -10.66 -2.46 -6.05
CA ALA A 174 -9.60 -3.47 -5.86
C ALA A 174 -8.21 -2.85 -5.63
N GLN A 175 -7.96 -1.70 -6.26
CA GLN A 175 -6.72 -0.93 -6.11
C GLN A 175 -6.47 -0.48 -4.66
N HIS A 176 -7.52 -0.12 -3.93
CA HIS A 176 -7.41 0.24 -2.51
C HIS A 176 -7.03 -0.99 -1.70
N VAL A 177 -7.71 -2.13 -1.93
CA VAL A 177 -7.41 -3.42 -1.26
C VAL A 177 -5.94 -3.82 -1.46
N LEU A 178 -5.43 -3.74 -2.68
CA LEU A 178 -4.03 -4.05 -2.98
C LEU A 178 -3.07 -3.10 -2.26
N GLY A 179 -3.39 -1.79 -2.25
CA GLY A 179 -2.59 -0.77 -1.58
C GLY A 179 -2.48 -1.01 -0.07
N VAL A 180 -3.62 -1.22 0.61
CA VAL A 180 -3.62 -1.48 2.06
C VAL A 180 -3.03 -2.83 2.42
N ALA A 181 -3.20 -3.87 1.58
CA ALA A 181 -2.59 -5.17 1.83
C ALA A 181 -1.05 -5.12 1.77
N LEU A 182 -0.50 -4.40 0.78
CA LEU A 182 0.93 -4.15 0.67
C LEU A 182 1.45 -3.39 1.89
N GLU A 183 0.76 -2.32 2.28
CA GLU A 183 1.14 -1.50 3.44
C GLU A 183 1.12 -2.30 4.75
N LEU A 184 0.08 -3.09 4.96
CA LEU A 184 -0.10 -3.90 6.17
C LEU A 184 0.70 -5.21 6.12
N SER A 185 1.45 -5.46 5.04
CA SER A 185 2.17 -6.71 4.81
C SER A 185 1.30 -7.95 5.02
N CYS A 186 0.04 -7.89 4.59
CA CYS A 186 -0.91 -8.98 4.68
C CYS A 186 -1.39 -9.41 3.29
N SER A 187 -2.19 -10.48 3.22
CA SER A 187 -2.70 -10.93 1.93
C SER A 187 -3.87 -10.06 1.46
N PRO A 188 -3.98 -9.78 0.14
CA PRO A 188 -5.13 -9.07 -0.43
C PRO A 188 -6.47 -9.74 -0.10
N HIS A 189 -6.52 -11.07 -0.01
CA HIS A 189 -7.71 -11.81 0.38
C HIS A 189 -8.15 -11.50 1.82
N VAL A 190 -7.21 -11.46 2.76
CA VAL A 190 -7.47 -11.11 4.16
C VAL A 190 -7.96 -9.67 4.28
N ALA A 191 -7.31 -8.72 3.59
CA ALA A 191 -7.73 -7.32 3.57
C ALA A 191 -9.14 -7.16 2.98
N ALA A 192 -9.43 -7.79 1.85
CA ALA A 192 -10.74 -7.78 1.19
C ALA A 192 -11.84 -8.34 2.10
N LYS A 193 -11.60 -9.49 2.72
CA LYS A 193 -12.55 -10.11 3.66
C LYS A 193 -12.81 -9.21 4.87
N ARG A 194 -11.77 -8.56 5.39
CA ARG A 194 -11.93 -7.65 6.53
C ARG A 194 -12.75 -6.42 6.13
N LEU A 195 -12.50 -5.81 4.98
CA LEU A 195 -13.31 -4.71 4.45
C LEU A 195 -14.79 -5.11 4.27
N ILE A 196 -15.06 -6.29 3.71
CA ILE A 196 -16.42 -6.81 3.60
C ILE A 196 -17.09 -6.98 4.97
N ALA A 197 -16.34 -7.48 5.96
CA ALA A 197 -16.83 -7.64 7.33
C ALA A 197 -17.12 -6.30 8.02
N LEU A 198 -16.41 -5.24 7.64
CA LEU A 198 -16.65 -3.86 8.07
C LEU A 198 -17.85 -3.20 7.35
N GLY A 199 -18.48 -3.89 6.39
CA GLY A 199 -19.68 -3.43 5.70
C GLY A 199 -19.43 -2.76 4.35
N PHE A 200 -18.20 -2.80 3.84
CA PHE A 200 -17.89 -2.28 2.50
C PHE A 200 -18.30 -3.24 1.38
N ARG A 201 -18.57 -2.67 0.21
CA ARG A 201 -18.82 -3.44 -1.03
C ARG A 201 -17.56 -3.49 -1.86
N LEU A 202 -17.29 -4.64 -2.47
CA LEU A 202 -16.23 -4.77 -3.47
C LEU A 202 -16.88 -5.00 -4.84
N PRO A 203 -16.32 -4.46 -5.94
CA PRO A 203 -16.82 -4.71 -7.29
C PRO A 203 -16.47 -6.12 -7.80
N TYR A 204 -15.89 -6.97 -6.95
CA TYR A 204 -15.43 -8.32 -7.24
C TYR A 204 -15.59 -9.22 -6.00
N THR A 205 -15.60 -10.54 -6.21
CA THR A 205 -15.63 -11.51 -5.10
C THR A 205 -14.20 -11.95 -4.77
N PRO A 206 -13.66 -11.69 -3.57
CA PRO A 206 -12.29 -12.08 -3.24
C PRO A 206 -12.16 -13.60 -3.07
N GLU A 207 -11.14 -14.18 -3.70
CA GLU A 207 -10.87 -15.62 -3.69
C GLU A 207 -9.53 -15.92 -3.01
N PRO A 208 -9.38 -17.04 -2.27
CA PRO A 208 -8.08 -17.42 -1.71
C PRO A 208 -7.00 -17.63 -2.78
N GLY A 209 -7.40 -18.04 -3.99
CA GLY A 209 -6.49 -18.23 -5.13
C GLY A 209 -5.86 -16.93 -5.66
N ASP A 210 -6.44 -15.75 -5.36
CA ASP A 210 -5.94 -14.45 -5.82
C ASP A 210 -4.52 -14.18 -5.31
N GLU A 211 -4.12 -14.76 -4.18
CA GLU A 211 -2.78 -14.59 -3.63
C GLU A 211 -1.71 -15.10 -4.58
N ARG A 212 -1.92 -16.27 -5.22
CA ARG A 212 -0.94 -16.80 -6.19
C ARG A 212 -0.85 -15.92 -7.43
N LEU A 213 -1.97 -15.32 -7.85
CA LEU A 213 -2.03 -14.41 -9.00
C LEU A 213 -1.27 -13.11 -8.72
N LEU A 214 -1.37 -12.60 -7.49
CA LEU A 214 -0.83 -11.29 -7.12
C LEU A 214 0.61 -11.36 -6.60
N LYS A 215 1.05 -12.50 -6.05
CA LYS A 215 2.39 -12.66 -5.49
C LYS A 215 3.41 -12.92 -6.59
N TYR A 216 4.27 -11.94 -6.90
CA TYR A 216 5.30 -12.05 -7.95
C TYR A 216 6.69 -12.39 -7.40
N ALA A 217 6.97 -12.09 -6.13
CA ALA A 217 8.26 -12.38 -5.51
C ALA A 217 8.14 -12.66 -4.01
N ASP A 218 9.07 -13.44 -3.47
CA ASP A 218 9.24 -13.66 -2.03
C ASP A 218 10.14 -12.57 -1.42
N THR A 219 9.72 -11.30 -1.51
CA THR A 219 10.45 -10.19 -0.87
C THR A 219 9.87 -9.83 0.50
N PRO A 220 10.70 -9.39 1.47
CA PRO A 220 10.21 -8.78 2.70
C PRO A 220 9.35 -7.56 2.35
N GLY A 221 8.08 -7.58 2.72
CA GLY A 221 7.07 -6.60 2.26
C GLY A 221 6.06 -7.15 1.24
N GLY A 222 6.10 -8.45 0.94
CA GLY A 222 4.97 -9.17 0.34
C GLY A 222 5.01 -9.34 -1.17
N GLY A 223 5.91 -8.65 -1.90
CA GLY A 223 6.15 -8.88 -3.34
C GLY A 223 4.86 -8.99 -4.16
N TRP A 224 3.87 -8.15 -3.85
CA TRP A 224 2.56 -8.14 -4.49
C TRP A 224 2.57 -7.21 -5.71
N LEU A 225 1.87 -7.60 -6.77
CA LEU A 225 1.61 -6.73 -7.90
C LEU A 225 0.81 -5.50 -7.43
N GLY A 226 1.42 -4.33 -7.56
CA GLY A 226 0.79 -3.07 -7.19
C GLY A 226 -0.14 -2.53 -8.28
N ARG A 227 -0.90 -1.49 -7.92
CA ARG A 227 -1.82 -0.74 -8.80
C ARG A 227 -1.21 -0.32 -10.14
N TRP A 228 0.06 0.06 -10.14
CA TRP A 228 0.76 0.64 -11.28
C TRP A 228 1.74 -0.32 -11.93
N THR A 229 1.70 -1.57 -11.51
CA THR A 229 2.69 -2.56 -11.87
C THR A 229 2.06 -3.56 -12.82
N ALA A 230 2.42 -3.46 -14.10
CA ALA A 230 2.06 -4.46 -15.10
C ALA A 230 2.72 -5.80 -14.74
N PRO A 231 1.99 -6.92 -14.69
CA PRO A 231 2.60 -8.21 -14.41
C PRO A 231 3.57 -8.62 -15.53
N PRO A 232 4.78 -9.09 -15.20
CA PRO A 232 5.68 -9.69 -16.17
C PRO A 232 5.05 -10.88 -16.89
N VAL A 233 5.31 -11.05 -18.19
CA VAL A 233 4.83 -12.23 -18.95
C VAL A 233 5.23 -13.55 -18.28
N GLY A 234 6.46 -13.66 -17.79
CA GLY A 234 6.95 -14.85 -17.09
C GLY A 234 6.15 -15.19 -15.83
N HIS A 235 5.65 -14.16 -15.12
CA HIS A 235 4.78 -14.35 -13.95
C HIS A 235 3.43 -14.94 -14.36
N ILE A 236 2.80 -14.41 -15.42
CA ILE A 236 1.53 -14.93 -15.94
C ILE A 236 1.65 -16.40 -16.33
N LEU A 237 2.68 -16.74 -17.10
CA LEU A 237 2.93 -18.13 -17.53
C LEU A 237 3.17 -19.06 -16.33
N ALA A 238 3.89 -18.58 -15.31
CA ALA A 238 4.10 -19.36 -14.09
C ALA A 238 2.79 -19.57 -13.31
N VAL A 239 1.94 -18.56 -13.21
CA VAL A 239 0.61 -18.69 -12.57
C VAL A 239 -0.26 -19.70 -13.35
N VAL A 240 -0.30 -19.61 -14.68
CA VAL A 240 -1.03 -20.56 -15.54
C VAL A 240 -0.56 -22.00 -15.27
N ARG A 241 0.75 -22.24 -15.28
CA ARG A 241 1.33 -23.56 -15.01
C ARG A 241 1.00 -24.07 -13.60
N ASP A 242 1.16 -23.22 -12.60
CA ASP A 242 1.06 -23.65 -11.19
C ASP A 242 -0.40 -23.83 -10.75
N THR A 243 -1.34 -23.09 -11.36
CA THR A 243 -2.77 -23.16 -11.01
C THR A 243 -3.59 -24.04 -11.96
N GLY A 244 -3.05 -24.37 -13.14
CA GLY A 244 -3.78 -25.07 -14.21
C GLY A 244 -4.89 -24.25 -14.87
N ARG A 245 -5.03 -22.96 -14.54
CA ARG A 245 -6.01 -22.06 -15.16
C ARG A 245 -5.60 -21.68 -16.58
N SER A 246 -6.57 -21.37 -17.43
CA SER A 246 -6.25 -20.81 -18.75
C SER A 246 -5.64 -19.42 -18.63
N GLN A 247 -4.84 -19.02 -19.62
CA GLN A 247 -4.28 -17.67 -19.69
C GLN A 247 -5.39 -16.60 -19.68
N ALA A 248 -6.45 -16.81 -20.45
CA ALA A 248 -7.58 -15.89 -20.50
C ALA A 248 -8.21 -15.69 -19.12
N ASP A 249 -8.37 -16.77 -18.34
CA ASP A 249 -8.93 -16.69 -16.99
C ASP A 249 -8.00 -15.95 -16.01
N VAL A 250 -6.69 -16.15 -16.12
CA VAL A 250 -5.71 -15.44 -15.28
C VAL A 250 -5.72 -13.95 -15.58
N LEU A 251 -5.72 -13.57 -16.86
CA LEU A 251 -5.75 -12.17 -17.29
C LEU A 251 -7.08 -11.49 -16.94
N ALA A 252 -8.21 -12.16 -17.16
CA ALA A 252 -9.52 -11.66 -16.78
C ALA A 252 -9.58 -11.41 -15.26
N ARG A 253 -9.06 -12.35 -14.46
CA ARG A 253 -9.06 -12.23 -13.01
C ARG A 253 -8.13 -11.12 -12.51
N LEU A 254 -6.94 -10.97 -13.08
CA LEU A 254 -6.04 -9.85 -12.74
C LEU A 254 -6.68 -8.49 -13.08
N ASN A 255 -7.40 -8.40 -14.19
CA ASN A 255 -8.13 -7.20 -14.57
C ASN A 255 -9.28 -6.88 -13.59
N GLU A 256 -10.03 -7.90 -13.14
CA GLU A 256 -11.06 -7.76 -12.09
C GLU A 256 -10.44 -7.27 -10.76
N LEU A 257 -9.24 -7.74 -10.43
CA LEU A 257 -8.45 -7.29 -9.26
C LEU A 257 -7.80 -5.90 -9.47
N GLY A 258 -8.05 -5.23 -10.59
CA GLY A 258 -7.57 -3.88 -10.86
C GLY A 258 -6.08 -3.80 -11.21
N CYS A 259 -5.44 -4.92 -11.55
CA CYS A 259 -4.07 -4.94 -12.06
C CYS A 259 -4.02 -4.39 -13.50
N GLN A 260 -2.88 -3.82 -13.88
CA GLN A 260 -2.62 -3.41 -15.25
C GLN A 260 -2.52 -4.63 -16.18
N ARG A 261 -2.71 -4.39 -17.49
CA ARG A 261 -2.40 -5.40 -18.51
C ARG A 261 -0.92 -5.83 -18.41
N PRO A 262 -0.60 -7.09 -18.76
CA PRO A 262 0.78 -7.55 -18.80
C PRO A 262 1.68 -6.63 -19.61
N ASP A 263 2.96 -6.60 -19.26
CA ASP A 263 3.94 -5.77 -19.91
C ASP A 263 4.45 -6.35 -21.26
N GLY A 264 3.90 -7.46 -21.72
CA GLY A 264 4.23 -8.08 -23.02
C GLY A 264 3.08 -8.91 -23.58
N ASP A 265 3.36 -9.55 -24.70
CA ASP A 265 2.42 -10.45 -25.35
C ASP A 265 2.55 -11.82 -24.69
N VAL A 266 1.48 -12.28 -24.05
CA VAL A 266 1.44 -13.59 -23.41
C VAL A 266 1.02 -14.61 -24.49
N PRO A 267 1.88 -15.56 -24.88
CA PRO A 267 1.59 -16.46 -26.00
C PRO A 267 0.62 -17.56 -25.59
N ASP A 268 -0.33 -17.91 -26.47
CA ASP A 268 -1.27 -19.01 -26.23
C ASP A 268 -0.58 -20.37 -26.05
N THR A 269 0.58 -20.56 -26.68
CA THR A 269 1.41 -21.76 -26.55
C THR A 269 2.77 -21.41 -25.95
N THR A 270 3.02 -21.93 -24.75
CA THR A 270 4.29 -21.80 -24.05
C THR A 270 5.30 -22.86 -24.53
N GLU A 271 6.52 -22.43 -24.83
CA GLU A 271 7.65 -23.33 -25.08
C GLU A 271 8.34 -23.68 -23.76
N ALA A 272 8.96 -24.87 -23.67
CA ALA A 272 9.65 -25.30 -22.45
C ALA A 272 10.73 -24.29 -21.99
N ASP A 273 11.41 -23.66 -22.94
CA ASP A 273 12.49 -22.71 -22.67
C ASP A 273 11.98 -21.32 -22.25
N ASP A 274 10.71 -20.98 -22.47
CA ASP A 274 10.19 -19.62 -22.18
C ASP A 274 10.41 -19.21 -20.72
N PHE A 275 10.24 -20.15 -19.78
CA PHE A 275 10.48 -19.90 -18.37
C PHE A 275 11.95 -19.55 -18.11
N VAL A 276 12.89 -20.26 -18.77
CA VAL A 276 14.33 -20.00 -18.66
C VAL A 276 14.65 -18.64 -19.25
N LEU A 277 14.13 -18.34 -20.45
CA LEU A 277 14.37 -17.08 -21.14
C LEU A 277 13.83 -15.86 -20.36
N LEU A 278 12.68 -16.01 -19.69
CA LEU A 278 12.01 -14.95 -18.92
C LEU A 278 12.49 -14.84 -17.47
N SER A 279 13.29 -15.78 -16.96
CA SER A 279 13.90 -15.68 -15.63
C SER A 279 15.15 -14.81 -15.69
N ALA A 280 15.29 -13.82 -14.80
CA ALA A 280 16.50 -13.00 -14.72
C ALA A 280 17.77 -13.82 -14.41
N ASN A 281 17.60 -14.96 -13.72
CA ASN A 281 18.66 -15.87 -13.34
C ASN A 281 18.84 -17.04 -14.31
N LEU A 282 17.95 -17.18 -15.31
CA LEU A 282 17.92 -18.29 -16.26
C LEU A 282 17.72 -19.66 -15.61
N ASP A 283 16.95 -19.71 -14.52
CA ASP A 283 16.65 -20.92 -13.75
C ASP A 283 15.19 -21.39 -13.90
N GLY A 284 14.43 -20.74 -14.79
CA GLY A 284 13.01 -21.03 -14.98
C GLY A 284 12.10 -20.55 -13.85
N ARG A 285 12.60 -19.71 -12.95
CA ARG A 285 11.90 -19.22 -11.75
C ARG A 285 12.00 -17.69 -11.63
N ALA A 286 11.20 -17.14 -10.72
CA ALA A 286 11.28 -15.72 -10.36
C ALA A 286 12.69 -15.40 -9.81
N PRO A 287 13.19 -14.14 -9.97
CA PRO A 287 12.48 -12.99 -10.52
C PRO A 287 12.37 -13.01 -12.04
N TRP A 288 11.20 -12.65 -12.54
CA TRP A 288 10.90 -12.56 -13.96
C TRP A 288 11.41 -11.26 -14.57
N LEU A 289 11.78 -11.30 -15.85
CA LEU A 289 12.17 -10.12 -16.61
C LEU A 289 11.00 -9.15 -16.77
N TRP A 290 11.26 -7.88 -16.48
CA TRP A 290 10.34 -6.79 -16.75
C TRP A 290 10.56 -6.26 -18.16
N LYS A 291 9.48 -5.78 -18.79
CA LYS A 291 9.58 -5.08 -20.06
C LYS A 291 10.25 -3.72 -19.86
N ASN A 292 11.47 -3.58 -20.36
CA ASN A 292 12.17 -2.30 -20.38
C ASN A 292 11.92 -1.58 -21.71
N ASN A 293 11.01 -0.60 -21.71
CA ASN A 293 10.69 0.19 -22.89
C ASN A 293 11.72 1.28 -23.22
N VAL A 294 12.62 1.61 -22.28
CA VAL A 294 13.56 2.73 -22.44
C VAL A 294 14.87 2.25 -23.04
N VAL A 295 15.46 1.21 -22.46
CA VAL A 295 16.78 0.71 -22.85
C VAL A 295 16.69 -0.57 -23.66
N GLY A 296 15.55 -1.28 -23.61
CA GLY A 296 15.44 -2.63 -24.14
C GLY A 296 16.13 -3.67 -23.25
N LEU A 297 16.17 -4.91 -23.74
CA LEU A 297 16.78 -6.05 -23.09
C LEU A 297 18.30 -6.02 -23.27
N GLN A 298 19.04 -6.29 -22.20
CA GLN A 298 20.51 -6.35 -22.25
C GLN A 298 20.96 -7.58 -23.07
N LEU A 299 21.88 -7.38 -24.03
CA LEU A 299 22.48 -8.46 -24.82
C LEU A 299 23.14 -9.53 -23.95
N ARG A 300 23.71 -9.15 -22.80
CA ARG A 300 24.25 -10.10 -21.82
C ARG A 300 23.22 -11.17 -21.44
N HIS A 301 21.96 -10.79 -21.27
CA HIS A 301 20.89 -11.74 -20.97
C HIS A 301 20.69 -12.72 -22.12
N ILE A 302 20.63 -12.22 -23.35
CA ILE A 302 20.46 -13.04 -24.57
C ILE A 302 21.59 -14.05 -24.73
N LEU A 303 22.86 -13.61 -24.55
CA LEU A 303 24.01 -14.51 -24.66
C LEU A 303 24.02 -15.58 -23.55
N ARG A 304 23.71 -15.20 -22.31
CA ARG A 304 23.59 -16.17 -21.21
C ARG A 304 22.46 -17.15 -21.45
N ALA A 305 21.31 -16.68 -21.93
CA ALA A 305 20.15 -17.50 -22.25
C ALA A 305 20.42 -18.46 -23.42
N SER A 306 21.17 -18.01 -24.42
CA SER A 306 21.65 -18.83 -25.53
C SER A 306 22.49 -20.02 -25.03
N LEU A 307 23.44 -19.78 -24.11
CA LEU A 307 24.21 -20.88 -23.51
C LEU A 307 23.34 -21.80 -22.64
N ALA A 308 22.41 -21.23 -21.86
CA ALA A 308 21.55 -22.01 -20.96
C ALA A 308 20.56 -22.92 -21.70
N THR A 309 20.09 -22.50 -22.88
CA THR A 309 19.07 -23.23 -23.67
C THR A 309 19.65 -23.98 -24.86
N GLY A 310 20.91 -23.73 -25.23
CA GLY A 310 21.53 -24.26 -26.44
C GLY A 310 21.04 -23.64 -27.76
N ARG A 311 20.17 -22.61 -27.69
CA ARG A 311 19.68 -21.87 -28.87
C ARG A 311 20.70 -20.85 -29.34
N SER A 312 20.64 -20.43 -30.61
CA SER A 312 21.47 -19.31 -31.08
C SER A 312 21.01 -17.97 -30.48
N PRO A 313 21.89 -16.96 -30.36
CA PRO A 313 21.49 -15.63 -29.90
C PRO A 313 20.35 -15.01 -30.70
N ALA A 314 20.31 -15.25 -32.02
CA ALA A 314 19.21 -14.79 -32.89
C ALA A 314 17.87 -15.44 -32.53
N GLN A 315 17.83 -16.76 -32.32
CA GLN A 315 16.62 -17.48 -31.92
C GLN A 315 16.12 -17.03 -30.54
N VAL A 316 17.03 -16.79 -29.59
CA VAL A 316 16.68 -16.26 -28.27
C VAL A 316 16.07 -14.87 -28.37
N ALA A 317 16.69 -13.97 -29.15
CA ALA A 317 16.19 -12.62 -29.35
C ALA A 317 14.83 -12.60 -30.05
N GLU A 318 14.65 -13.44 -31.07
CA GLU A 318 13.36 -13.61 -31.77
C GLU A 318 12.27 -14.07 -30.81
N ARG A 319 12.54 -15.11 -30.00
CA ARG A 319 11.56 -15.62 -29.03
C ARG A 319 11.23 -14.57 -27.96
N LEU A 320 12.23 -13.89 -27.42
CA LEU A 320 12.00 -12.81 -26.43
C LEU A 320 11.24 -11.63 -27.03
N SER A 321 11.45 -11.32 -28.31
CA SER A 321 10.66 -10.32 -29.05
C SER A 321 9.20 -10.72 -29.18
N ALA A 322 8.92 -11.99 -29.50
CA ALA A 322 7.55 -12.53 -29.52
C ALA A 322 6.88 -12.49 -28.13
N LEU A 323 7.67 -12.51 -27.05
CA LEU A 323 7.21 -12.34 -25.67
C LEU A 323 7.13 -10.85 -25.23
N GLY A 324 7.37 -9.92 -26.16
CA GLY A 324 7.25 -8.47 -25.94
C GLY A 324 8.52 -7.76 -25.46
N HIS A 325 9.65 -8.45 -25.35
CA HIS A 325 10.94 -7.85 -25.01
C HIS A 325 11.72 -7.40 -26.24
N ARG A 326 12.07 -6.11 -26.32
CA ARG A 326 12.81 -5.56 -27.46
C ARG A 326 14.30 -5.53 -27.18
N LEU A 327 15.10 -5.89 -28.19
CA LEU A 327 16.53 -5.64 -28.21
C LEU A 327 16.81 -4.18 -28.64
N PRO A 328 17.85 -3.51 -28.12
CA PRO A 328 18.31 -2.22 -28.64
C PRO A 328 18.59 -2.28 -30.15
N GLU A 329 18.21 -1.22 -30.90
CA GLU A 329 18.34 -1.16 -32.36
C GLU A 329 19.78 -1.32 -32.87
N ASN A 330 20.76 -0.89 -32.07
CA ASN A 330 22.18 -0.96 -32.39
C ASN A 330 22.86 -2.25 -31.95
N ALA A 331 22.17 -3.16 -31.24
CA ALA A 331 22.79 -4.37 -30.75
C ALA A 331 23.02 -5.38 -31.88
N ASN A 332 24.27 -5.83 -32.01
CA ASN A 332 24.65 -6.84 -32.99
C ASN A 332 24.75 -8.20 -32.32
N LEU A 333 23.89 -9.14 -32.73
CA LEU A 333 23.89 -10.50 -32.21
C LEU A 333 25.00 -11.32 -32.87
N PRO A 334 25.94 -11.90 -32.12
CA PRO A 334 26.89 -12.85 -32.69
C PRO A 334 26.18 -14.15 -33.08
N GLU A 335 26.74 -14.89 -34.04
CA GLU A 335 26.19 -16.19 -34.45
C GLU A 335 26.21 -17.22 -33.31
N VAL A 336 27.25 -17.18 -32.48
CA VAL A 336 27.48 -18.09 -31.35
C VAL A 336 27.77 -17.28 -30.08
N ALA A 337 27.05 -17.59 -29.00
CA ALA A 337 27.37 -17.05 -27.68
C ALA A 337 28.62 -17.72 -27.12
N THR A 338 29.52 -16.92 -26.52
CA THR A 338 30.72 -17.44 -25.88
C THR A 338 30.82 -16.91 -24.44
N GLU A 339 31.34 -17.72 -23.52
CA GLU A 339 31.59 -17.28 -22.13
C GLU A 339 32.45 -16.01 -22.04
N PRO A 340 33.52 -15.85 -22.85
CA PRO A 340 34.29 -14.61 -22.86
C PRO A 340 33.47 -13.36 -23.19
N ASP A 341 32.48 -13.45 -24.08
CA ASP A 341 31.61 -12.30 -24.39
C ASP A 341 30.68 -11.97 -23.22
N ILE A 342 30.19 -12.98 -22.50
CA ILE A 342 29.35 -12.76 -21.31
C ILE A 342 30.13 -12.07 -20.20
N HIS A 343 31.36 -12.52 -19.93
CA HIS A 343 32.25 -11.89 -18.95
C HIS A 343 32.64 -10.47 -19.36
N LEU A 344 32.83 -10.25 -20.66
CA LEU A 344 33.10 -8.92 -21.19
C LEU A 344 31.95 -7.95 -20.88
N LEU A 345 30.70 -8.40 -20.98
CA LEU A 345 29.49 -7.59 -20.73
C LEU A 345 29.13 -7.46 -19.24
N GLU A 346 29.78 -8.22 -18.35
CA GLU A 346 29.49 -8.21 -16.90
C GLU A 346 29.85 -6.89 -16.22
N THR A 347 30.80 -6.15 -16.78
CA THR A 347 31.22 -4.83 -16.25
C THR A 347 30.35 -3.68 -16.73
N LEU A 348 29.49 -3.92 -17.72
CA LEU A 348 28.64 -2.91 -18.34
C LEU A 348 27.32 -2.84 -17.57
N THR A 349 27.31 -2.03 -16.52
CA THR A 349 26.11 -1.75 -15.73
C THR A 349 25.25 -0.62 -16.30
N ARG A 350 25.71 0.05 -17.36
CA ARG A 350 25.04 1.20 -17.99
C ARG A 350 24.19 0.82 -19.20
N SER A 351 23.34 1.75 -19.61
CA SER A 351 22.43 1.59 -20.75
C SER A 351 23.20 1.47 -22.06
N TYR A 352 22.64 0.74 -23.04
CA TYR A 352 23.12 0.70 -24.43
C TYR A 352 23.14 2.06 -25.15
N LEU A 353 22.47 3.05 -24.57
CA LEU A 353 22.39 4.42 -25.06
C LEU A 353 23.56 5.29 -24.58
N ASP A 354 24.29 4.85 -23.56
CA ASP A 354 25.44 5.58 -23.03
C ASP A 354 26.72 5.09 -23.72
N ASP A 355 27.66 6.01 -23.97
CA ASP A 355 28.98 5.64 -24.43
C ASP A 355 29.69 4.77 -23.39
N VAL A 356 30.35 3.71 -23.85
CA VAL A 356 31.14 2.86 -22.97
C VAL A 356 32.41 3.60 -22.56
N HIS A 357 32.46 4.03 -21.30
CA HIS A 357 33.65 4.68 -20.76
C HIS A 357 34.87 3.75 -20.74
N LEU A 358 36.06 4.35 -20.88
CA LEU A 358 37.36 3.67 -20.82
C LEU A 358 37.51 2.78 -19.57
N GLU A 359 36.95 3.18 -18.43
CA GLU A 359 36.97 2.38 -17.19
C GLU A 359 36.35 0.98 -17.37
N HIS A 360 35.26 0.87 -18.14
CA HIS A 360 34.60 -0.40 -18.40
C HIS A 360 35.45 -1.29 -19.32
N VAL A 361 36.09 -0.69 -20.33
CA VAL A 361 37.01 -1.41 -21.24
C VAL A 361 38.19 -1.99 -20.46
N LEU A 362 38.83 -1.20 -19.60
CA LEU A 362 39.97 -1.65 -18.79
C LEU A 362 39.55 -2.72 -17.77
N ARG A 363 38.36 -2.58 -17.16
CA ARG A 363 37.83 -3.59 -16.23
C ARG A 363 37.52 -4.90 -16.94
N SER A 364 36.90 -4.85 -18.12
CA SER A 364 36.62 -6.04 -18.93
C SER A 364 37.90 -6.69 -19.44
N ALA A 365 38.92 -5.92 -19.82
CA ALA A 365 40.23 -6.44 -20.20
C ALA A 365 40.87 -7.22 -19.05
N THR A 366 40.81 -6.67 -17.83
CA THR A 366 41.30 -7.33 -16.61
C THR A 366 40.55 -8.64 -16.33
N LEU A 367 39.22 -8.64 -16.41
CA LEU A 367 38.41 -9.83 -16.11
C LEU A 367 38.55 -10.93 -17.17
N THR A 368 38.67 -10.56 -18.44
CA THR A 368 38.74 -11.52 -19.56
C THR A 368 40.16 -11.92 -19.93
N GLY A 369 41.18 -11.23 -19.41
CA GLY A 369 42.58 -11.39 -19.79
C GLY A 369 42.90 -10.94 -21.22
N ARG A 370 41.98 -10.21 -21.88
CA ARG A 370 42.15 -9.64 -23.23
C ARG A 370 42.87 -8.30 -23.17
N SER A 371 43.43 -7.84 -24.29
CA SER A 371 43.92 -6.46 -24.36
C SER A 371 42.75 -5.46 -24.37
N PRO A 372 42.93 -4.23 -23.86
CA PRO A 372 41.91 -3.19 -23.98
C PRO A 372 41.47 -2.93 -25.42
N SER A 373 42.39 -3.02 -26.39
CA SER A 373 42.08 -2.92 -27.82
C SER A 373 41.13 -4.04 -28.27
N ASP A 374 41.42 -5.31 -27.93
CA ASP A 374 40.55 -6.44 -28.29
C ASP A 374 39.16 -6.32 -27.66
N VAL A 375 39.08 -5.86 -26.41
CA VAL A 375 37.82 -5.61 -25.72
C VAL A 375 37.03 -4.50 -26.43
N ALA A 376 37.68 -3.39 -26.78
CA ALA A 376 37.07 -2.30 -27.52
C ALA A 376 36.52 -2.78 -28.87
N THR A 377 37.34 -3.49 -29.67
CA THR A 377 36.90 -4.07 -30.94
C THR A 377 35.72 -5.01 -30.76
N ARG A 378 35.74 -5.87 -29.73
CA ARG A 378 34.63 -6.80 -29.49
C ARG A 378 33.36 -6.08 -29.06
N LEU A 379 33.46 -5.06 -28.20
CA LEU A 379 32.32 -4.22 -27.80
C LEU A 379 31.68 -3.53 -29.01
N THR A 380 32.48 -2.93 -29.88
CA THR A 380 32.00 -2.33 -31.13
C THR A 380 31.33 -3.36 -32.03
N ALA A 381 31.92 -4.56 -32.16
CA ALA A 381 31.32 -5.64 -32.94
C ALA A 381 29.96 -6.08 -32.38
N LEU A 382 29.75 -6.00 -31.06
CA LEU A 382 28.47 -6.25 -30.38
C LEU A 382 27.51 -5.05 -30.40
N GLY A 383 27.91 -3.92 -31.01
CA GLY A 383 27.06 -2.76 -31.23
C GLY A 383 27.16 -1.65 -30.18
N TYR A 384 28.10 -1.75 -29.24
CA TYR A 384 28.35 -0.68 -28.27
C TYR A 384 29.13 0.49 -28.90
N ARG A 385 28.77 1.71 -28.51
CA ARG A 385 29.51 2.91 -28.86
C ARG A 385 30.62 3.17 -27.85
N LEU A 386 31.81 3.47 -28.36
CA LEU A 386 32.98 3.87 -27.58
C LEU A 386 33.32 5.32 -27.93
N PRO A 387 33.89 6.10 -27.01
CA PRO A 387 34.32 7.46 -27.31
C PRO A 387 35.43 7.47 -28.35
N ASP A 388 35.23 8.22 -29.45
CA ASP A 388 36.14 8.30 -30.61
C ASP A 388 37.54 8.86 -30.26
N GLU A 389 37.65 9.59 -29.15
CA GLU A 389 38.88 10.29 -28.73
C GLU A 389 39.88 9.40 -27.97
N VAL A 390 39.51 8.15 -27.65
CA VAL A 390 40.32 7.28 -26.78
C VAL A 390 41.07 6.23 -27.60
N LYS A 391 42.41 6.26 -27.56
CA LYS A 391 43.26 5.18 -28.08
C LYS A 391 43.43 4.09 -27.04
N TYR A 392 43.03 2.86 -27.37
CA TYR A 392 43.15 1.70 -26.49
C TYR A 392 44.50 0.99 -26.70
N PRO A 393 45.26 0.72 -25.63
CA PRO A 393 46.57 0.07 -25.77
C PRO A 393 46.42 -1.42 -26.14
N GLU A 394 47.32 -1.90 -26.99
CA GLU A 394 47.54 -3.33 -27.19
C GLU A 394 48.33 -3.91 -26.01
N MET A 395 48.10 -5.19 -25.68
CA MET A 395 48.97 -5.88 -24.73
C MET A 395 50.33 -6.09 -25.37
N VAL A 396 51.37 -5.45 -24.83
CA VAL A 396 52.75 -5.81 -25.16
C VAL A 396 53.00 -7.20 -24.55
N PRO A 397 53.29 -8.24 -25.35
CA PRO A 397 53.52 -9.57 -24.83
C PRO A 397 54.87 -9.59 -24.09
N GLY A 398 54.85 -9.33 -22.78
CA GLY A 398 56.09 -9.24 -21.99
C GLY A 398 55.99 -9.25 -20.46
N ALA A 399 54.82 -9.32 -19.84
CA ALA A 399 54.70 -9.15 -18.38
C ALA A 399 53.94 -10.28 -17.64
N ARG A 400 54.02 -11.52 -18.12
CA ARG A 400 53.64 -12.73 -17.35
C ARG A 400 54.85 -13.65 -17.20
N ALA A 401 55.90 -13.13 -16.57
CA ALA A 401 57.00 -13.90 -15.99
C ALA A 401 57.70 -13.03 -14.92
N ALA A 402 57.10 -12.95 -13.74
CA ALA A 402 57.76 -12.60 -12.48
C ALA A 402 56.91 -13.15 -11.34
#